data_AF-A0A133VA04-F1
#
_entry.id   AF-A0A133VA04-F1
#
_cell.length_a   1.000
_cell.length_b   1.000
_cell.length_c   1.000
_cell.angle_alpha   90.00
_cell.angle_beta   90.00
_cell.angle_gamma   90.00
#
_symmetry.space_group_name_H-M   'P 1'
#
loop_
_entity.id
_entity.type
_entity.pdbx_description
1 polymer ?
#
loop_
_entity_poly.entity_id
_entity_poly.type
_entity_poly.pdbx_seq_one_letter_code
_entity_poly.pdbx_strand_id
1 'polypeptide(L)'
;MSENKFDEVKVLKNDKYEKFTPSSDHVLGRIRIVELLSNVEEFRKWVWERHQISSDTKLIEGYRFLIEVGIRTLIDALAYDPFLGINEDFTFYRARHIGLNLRETPNTCDKTILIKNIWKHAKTIKKSKKWNELEKNTNEFRKKVLNVLKQSLEGNTSISAKLLNVEINEIVNALGILYTNIYLADIRHNGEPVGYYFQMLDSSVTPKYLKRTFEGYKYGLQFLLQKLTGEKFKKTIIKDIHRVEELDLGKPSEGELDPVAKKWMSLHRLSSKLREEVVKPIQKEIGIEITSKSLIIDDVEKLDFHALLKEHPPDPDYLSDNSDSSVKKKVDRLLYWHSTIDVLDTRKVEVFSGVLAFSSVLAGQAEILRRTNRQEPVKILRFIHPNPEGGNDYSYGILIEAYTLSGLADYSGWLIFYDCCGDYSGFAESEHAFAEAFVKSYKEKGAIEVEEFKIAKPLFRDILAEKITTDIKSELIKELDDKTKIQSLQSQLGETKGMLLELLAYSELIHKNPSKIEWRYTFNGEEIDVIAKMIEKSQEKLYFVECSTSTHDKELQDRVARWIKNPEFKKDWAISEPPDVKLIRFFGKEPPPQVKKRLAEKGIQVWTLKNFLQESEILKHVKSGKINFIFDLS
;
A
#
# COMPACT_ATOMS: atom_id res chain seq x y z
N MET A 1 35.08 57.43 -21.80
CA MET A 1 34.58 57.89 -20.48
C MET A 1 33.09 57.62 -20.50
N SER A 2 32.68 56.40 -20.14
CA SER A 2 32.40 55.92 -18.76
C SER A 2 30.90 56.11 -18.49
N GLU A 3 30.08 55.11 -18.20
CA GLU A 3 30.27 53.80 -17.57
C GLU A 3 29.16 52.83 -18.01
N ASN A 4 29.54 51.59 -18.31
CA ASN A 4 28.62 50.46 -18.44
C ASN A 4 28.33 49.93 -17.04
N LYS A 5 27.06 49.97 -16.62
CA LYS A 5 26.57 49.24 -15.44
C LYS A 5 26.40 47.77 -15.78
N PHE A 6 27.40 46.97 -15.43
CA PHE A 6 27.22 45.54 -15.13
C PHE A 6 27.09 45.46 -13.61
N ASP A 7 25.85 45.42 -13.13
CA ASP A 7 25.55 45.21 -11.72
C ASP A 7 25.73 43.72 -11.36
N GLU A 8 26.74 43.49 -10.51
CA GLU A 8 26.94 42.43 -9.52
C GLU A 8 26.36 41.03 -9.77
N VAL A 9 27.22 40.13 -10.28
CA VAL A 9 27.08 38.68 -10.10
C VAL A 9 27.30 38.34 -8.62
N LYS A 10 26.26 37.89 -7.92
CA LYS A 10 26.35 37.34 -6.57
C LYS A 10 27.20 36.06 -6.57
N VAL A 11 28.48 36.18 -6.24
CA VAL A 11 29.35 35.02 -5.97
C VAL A 11 29.01 34.46 -4.58
N LEU A 12 28.39 33.28 -4.53
CA LEU A 12 28.14 32.54 -3.29
C LEU A 12 29.47 32.03 -2.72
N LYS A 13 30.07 32.79 -1.80
CA LYS A 13 31.22 32.38 -0.99
C LYS A 13 30.74 31.56 0.21
N ASN A 14 30.53 30.25 0.07
CA ASN A 14 30.48 29.34 1.22
C ASN A 14 30.68 27.87 0.81
N ASP A 15 31.94 27.41 0.82
CA ASP A 15 32.36 26.06 0.44
C ASP A 15 31.82 24.93 1.36
N LYS A 16 31.22 25.25 2.52
CA LYS A 16 30.71 24.24 3.47
C LYS A 16 29.36 23.61 3.09
N TYR A 17 28.66 24.13 2.07
CA TYR A 17 27.32 23.66 1.67
C TYR A 17 27.24 23.04 0.26
N GLU A 18 28.37 22.76 -0.41
CA GLU A 18 28.38 22.17 -1.77
C GLU A 18 27.51 20.91 -1.92
N LYS A 19 27.32 20.12 -0.84
CA LYS A 19 26.49 18.90 -0.88
C LYS A 19 25.02 19.14 -1.20
N PHE A 20 24.43 20.30 -0.89
CA PHE A 20 23.00 20.54 -1.05
C PHE A 20 22.63 21.56 -2.14
N THR A 21 23.60 22.11 -2.87
CA THR A 21 23.32 23.02 -3.99
C THR A 21 22.46 22.34 -5.07
N PRO A 22 21.29 22.88 -5.44
CA PRO A 22 20.52 22.45 -6.60
C PRO A 22 21.37 22.43 -7.87
N SER A 23 21.36 21.33 -8.62
CA SER A 23 22.11 21.20 -9.88
C SER A 23 21.20 20.66 -10.97
N SER A 24 21.38 21.17 -12.19
CA SER A 24 20.66 20.74 -13.39
C SER A 24 21.51 19.85 -14.30
N ASP A 25 22.72 19.46 -13.88
CA ASP A 25 23.69 18.69 -14.67
C ASP A 25 23.08 17.42 -15.24
N HIS A 26 22.47 16.62 -14.35
CA HIS A 26 21.88 15.33 -14.68
C HIS A 26 20.74 15.45 -15.70
N VAL A 27 19.98 16.53 -15.66
CA VAL A 27 18.80 16.71 -16.51
C VAL A 27 19.19 17.33 -17.85
N LEU A 28 19.95 18.44 -17.85
CA LEU A 28 20.34 19.15 -19.08
C LEU A 28 21.22 18.29 -20.01
N GLY A 29 22.17 17.52 -19.46
CA GLY A 29 22.98 16.60 -20.27
C GLY A 29 22.12 15.53 -20.98
N ARG A 30 21.07 15.04 -20.33
CA ARG A 30 20.15 14.05 -20.91
C ARG A 30 19.11 14.68 -21.85
N ILE A 31 18.65 15.90 -21.57
CA ILE A 31 17.87 16.70 -22.53
C ILE A 31 18.66 16.84 -23.83
N ARG A 32 19.96 17.18 -23.74
CA ARG A 32 20.83 17.33 -24.91
C ARG A 32 20.96 16.04 -25.73
N ILE A 33 21.13 14.89 -25.06
CA ILE A 33 21.14 13.57 -25.70
C ILE A 33 19.85 13.34 -26.50
N VAL A 34 18.69 13.52 -25.86
CA VAL A 34 17.40 13.25 -26.50
C VAL A 34 17.10 14.26 -27.60
N GLU A 35 17.50 15.53 -27.44
CA GLU A 35 17.35 16.58 -28.46
C GLU A 35 18.08 16.19 -29.75
N LEU A 36 19.35 15.78 -29.64
CA LEU A 36 20.17 15.37 -30.79
C LEU A 36 19.64 14.08 -31.44
N LEU A 37 19.27 13.08 -30.63
CA LEU A 37 18.70 11.82 -31.12
C LEU A 37 17.30 11.98 -31.72
N SER A 38 16.57 13.04 -31.36
CA SER A 38 15.24 13.29 -31.92
C SER A 38 15.28 13.93 -33.31
N ASN A 39 16.47 14.34 -33.80
CA ASN A 39 16.66 14.87 -35.15
C ASN A 39 16.83 13.74 -36.19
N VAL A 40 15.73 13.05 -36.48
CA VAL A 40 15.69 11.89 -37.37
C VAL A 40 16.17 12.21 -38.78
N GLU A 41 15.77 13.36 -39.32
CA GLU A 41 16.19 13.80 -40.66
C GLU A 41 17.71 13.93 -40.76
N GLU A 42 18.33 14.58 -39.78
CA GLU A 42 19.77 14.79 -39.75
C GLU A 42 20.55 13.48 -39.59
N PHE A 43 20.04 12.53 -38.78
CA PHE A 43 20.62 11.20 -38.69
C PHE A 43 20.60 10.47 -40.02
N ARG A 44 19.46 10.48 -40.72
CA ARG A 44 19.32 9.79 -42.01
C ARG A 44 20.24 10.38 -43.07
N LYS A 45 20.30 11.71 -43.14
CA LYS A 45 21.25 12.44 -44.00
C LYS A 45 22.70 12.04 -43.69
N TRP A 46 23.05 12.00 -42.41
CA TRP A 46 24.39 11.60 -41.96
C TRP A 46 24.74 10.16 -42.35
N VAL A 47 23.81 9.21 -42.17
CA VAL A 47 24.01 7.81 -42.59
C VAL A 47 24.28 7.71 -44.10
N TRP A 48 23.50 8.44 -44.90
CA TRP A 48 23.67 8.45 -46.36
C TRP A 48 25.02 9.04 -46.77
N GLU A 49 25.33 10.24 -46.29
CA GLU A 49 26.53 10.99 -46.71
C GLU A 49 27.82 10.35 -46.22
N ARG A 50 27.85 9.88 -44.96
CA ARG A 50 29.07 9.38 -44.33
C ARG A 50 29.31 7.90 -44.58
N HIS A 51 28.27 7.09 -44.51
CA HIS A 51 28.39 5.63 -44.58
C HIS A 51 27.91 5.05 -45.91
N GLN A 52 27.42 5.88 -46.83
CA GLN A 52 26.99 5.49 -48.17
C GLN A 52 25.92 4.37 -48.15
N ILE A 53 25.11 4.32 -47.09
CA ILE A 53 24.04 3.33 -46.94
C ILE A 53 22.82 3.83 -47.73
N SER A 54 22.59 3.22 -48.89
CA SER A 54 21.50 3.59 -49.81
C SER A 54 20.10 3.21 -49.32
N SER A 55 20.00 2.29 -48.34
CA SER A 55 18.74 1.95 -47.66
C SER A 55 18.96 1.77 -46.17
N ASP A 56 18.43 2.71 -45.39
CA ASP A 56 18.50 2.76 -43.93
C ASP A 56 17.36 1.99 -43.24
N THR A 57 16.52 1.27 -43.99
CA THR A 57 15.33 0.58 -43.47
C THR A 57 15.66 -0.39 -42.33
N LYS A 58 16.84 -1.03 -42.36
CA LYS A 58 17.31 -1.95 -41.32
C LYS A 58 17.77 -1.23 -40.04
N LEU A 59 18.01 0.07 -40.09
CA LEU A 59 18.53 0.86 -38.96
C LEU A 59 17.42 1.43 -38.09
N ILE A 60 16.19 1.55 -38.59
CA ILE A 60 15.11 2.22 -37.86
C ILE A 60 14.82 1.61 -36.49
N GLU A 61 14.76 0.28 -36.38
CA GLU A 61 14.42 -0.35 -35.10
C GLU A 61 15.48 -0.07 -34.04
N GLY A 62 16.75 -0.11 -34.43
CA GLY A 62 17.88 0.18 -33.56
C GLY A 62 18.00 1.63 -33.15
N TYR A 63 17.81 2.55 -34.11
CA TYR A 63 17.85 3.98 -33.84
C TYR A 63 16.68 4.42 -32.94
N ARG A 64 15.47 3.90 -33.22
CA ARG A 64 14.30 4.08 -32.35
C ARG A 64 14.55 3.54 -30.94
N PHE A 65 15.19 2.38 -30.83
CA PHE A 65 15.55 1.81 -29.53
C PHE A 65 16.52 2.71 -28.77
N LEU A 66 17.54 3.28 -29.43
CA LEU A 66 18.46 4.25 -28.83
C LEU A 66 17.72 5.51 -28.33
N ILE A 67 16.78 6.05 -29.11
CA ILE A 67 15.93 7.18 -28.66
C ILE A 67 15.13 6.79 -27.42
N GLU A 68 14.52 5.60 -27.40
CA GLU A 68 13.78 5.10 -26.22
C GLU A 68 14.69 5.04 -24.98
N VAL A 69 15.91 4.51 -25.10
CA VAL A 69 16.88 4.48 -24.00
C VAL A 69 17.22 5.90 -23.54
N GLY A 70 17.49 6.83 -24.46
CA GLY A 70 17.73 8.24 -24.12
C GLY A 70 16.57 8.86 -23.34
N ILE A 71 15.33 8.65 -23.77
CA ILE A 71 14.14 9.16 -23.07
C ILE A 71 13.98 8.51 -21.69
N ARG A 72 14.23 7.21 -21.55
CA ARG A 72 14.19 6.51 -20.25
C ARG A 72 15.19 7.12 -19.28
N THR A 73 16.41 7.42 -19.73
CA THR A 73 17.42 8.07 -18.87
C THR A 73 16.99 9.46 -18.43
N LEU A 74 16.32 10.22 -19.31
CA LEU A 74 15.78 11.54 -18.97
C LEU A 74 14.68 11.42 -17.91
N ILE A 75 13.76 10.47 -18.08
CA ILE A 75 12.72 10.18 -17.09
C ILE A 75 13.34 9.79 -15.75
N ASP A 76 14.35 8.91 -15.75
CA ASP A 76 15.08 8.50 -14.56
C ASP A 76 15.69 9.72 -13.83
N ALA A 77 16.36 10.61 -14.56
CA ALA A 77 16.90 11.84 -13.97
C ALA A 77 15.81 12.70 -13.33
N LEU A 78 14.68 12.93 -14.01
CA LEU A 78 13.56 13.72 -13.47
C LEU A 78 12.91 13.04 -12.25
N ALA A 79 12.87 11.70 -12.22
CA ALA A 79 12.28 10.93 -11.13
C ALA A 79 13.10 10.99 -9.84
N TYR A 80 14.43 10.99 -9.97
CA TYR A 80 15.35 10.96 -8.82
C TYR A 80 15.85 12.33 -8.39
N ASP A 81 15.65 13.39 -9.18
CA ASP A 81 16.11 14.74 -8.84
C ASP A 81 15.19 15.41 -7.80
N PRO A 82 15.69 15.73 -6.59
CA PRO A 82 14.91 16.42 -5.57
C PRO A 82 14.93 17.95 -5.72
N PHE A 83 15.75 18.48 -6.62
CA PHE A 83 16.04 19.92 -6.72
C PHE A 83 15.27 20.64 -7.83
N LEU A 84 14.41 19.93 -8.56
CA LEU A 84 13.59 20.52 -9.62
C LEU A 84 12.35 21.26 -9.11
N GLY A 85 12.09 21.27 -7.80
CA GLY A 85 10.90 21.92 -7.23
C GLY A 85 9.59 21.23 -7.59
N ILE A 86 9.67 20.01 -8.13
CA ILE A 86 8.50 19.21 -8.52
C ILE A 86 8.10 18.36 -7.33
N ASN A 87 6.88 18.58 -6.84
CA ASN A 87 6.38 17.94 -5.63
C ASN A 87 6.42 16.39 -5.77
N GLU A 88 7.04 15.74 -4.80
CA GLU A 88 7.10 14.28 -4.63
C GLU A 88 6.47 13.94 -3.28
N ASP A 89 5.52 13.00 -3.29
CA ASP A 89 4.94 12.46 -2.08
C ASP A 89 5.55 11.10 -1.72
N PHE A 90 5.27 10.64 -0.51
CA PHE A 90 5.78 9.35 -0.04
C PHE A 90 5.27 8.17 -0.88
N THR A 91 4.05 8.27 -1.44
CA THR A 91 3.50 7.24 -2.35
C THR A 91 4.38 7.04 -3.57
N PHE A 92 4.76 8.13 -4.27
CA PHE A 92 5.63 8.05 -5.43
C PHE A 92 7.04 7.58 -5.05
N TYR A 93 7.60 8.09 -3.96
CA TYR A 93 8.89 7.64 -3.42
C TYR A 93 8.92 6.12 -3.23
N ARG A 94 7.91 5.56 -2.56
CA ARG A 94 7.79 4.11 -2.29
C ARG A 94 7.54 3.31 -3.56
N ALA A 95 6.64 3.77 -4.44
CA ALA A 95 6.41 3.14 -5.73
C ALA A 95 7.70 3.05 -6.56
N ARG A 96 8.51 4.12 -6.57
CA ARG A 96 9.82 4.14 -7.24
C ARG A 96 10.81 3.19 -6.56
N HIS A 97 10.89 3.20 -5.23
CA HIS A 97 11.81 2.37 -4.45
C HIS A 97 11.60 0.87 -4.69
N ILE A 98 10.35 0.42 -4.77
CA ILE A 98 10.02 -0.99 -5.05
C ILE A 98 9.97 -1.33 -6.55
N GLY A 99 10.20 -0.35 -7.44
CA GLY A 99 10.14 -0.54 -8.89
C GLY A 99 8.74 -0.82 -9.42
N LEU A 100 7.69 -0.26 -8.80
CA LEU A 100 6.31 -0.40 -9.26
C LEU A 100 6.17 0.19 -10.66
N ASN A 101 5.44 -0.51 -11.52
CA ASN A 101 5.17 -0.01 -12.86
C ASN A 101 4.44 1.34 -12.81
N LEU A 102 4.88 2.29 -13.63
CA LEU A 102 4.34 3.65 -13.71
C LEU A 102 2.84 3.66 -14.04
N ARG A 103 2.32 2.63 -14.72
CA ARG A 103 0.88 2.49 -14.98
C ARG A 103 0.07 2.12 -13.73
N GLU A 104 0.71 1.50 -12.75
CA GLU A 104 0.11 1.11 -11.48
C GLU A 104 0.34 2.16 -10.37
N THR A 105 1.23 3.13 -10.62
CA THR A 105 1.46 4.26 -9.72
C THR A 105 0.31 5.28 -9.81
N PRO A 106 -0.33 5.67 -8.70
CA PRO A 106 -1.42 6.65 -8.67
C PRO A 106 -0.91 8.09 -8.89
N ASN A 107 -1.76 9.00 -9.38
CA ASN A 107 -1.40 10.41 -9.61
C ASN A 107 -1.45 11.26 -8.33
N THR A 108 -0.77 10.83 -7.27
CA THR A 108 -0.83 11.50 -5.96
C THR A 108 0.05 12.76 -5.85
N CYS A 109 0.99 12.95 -6.79
CA CYS A 109 1.86 14.12 -6.83
C CYS A 109 2.25 14.54 -8.27
N ASP A 110 2.76 15.76 -8.40
CA ASP A 110 3.15 16.37 -9.68
C ASP A 110 4.24 15.56 -10.39
N LYS A 111 5.20 14.99 -9.65
CA LYS A 111 6.27 14.19 -10.25
C LYS A 111 5.74 12.95 -10.96
N THR A 112 4.71 12.30 -10.40
CA THR A 112 4.05 11.16 -11.07
C THR A 112 3.39 11.60 -12.37
N ILE A 113 2.64 12.71 -12.32
CA ILE A 113 1.92 13.28 -13.48
C ILE A 113 2.91 13.62 -14.59
N LEU A 114 3.99 14.34 -14.26
CA LEU A 114 5.05 14.72 -15.18
C LEU A 114 5.61 13.51 -15.92
N ILE A 115 6.06 12.49 -15.18
CA ILE A 115 6.72 11.32 -15.75
C ILE A 115 5.75 10.52 -16.62
N LYS A 116 4.49 10.37 -16.21
CA LYS A 116 3.45 9.74 -17.02
C LYS A 116 3.19 10.50 -18.33
N ASN A 117 3.18 11.83 -18.31
CA ASN A 117 2.98 12.65 -19.51
C ASN A 117 4.16 12.56 -20.47
N ILE A 118 5.40 12.58 -19.96
CA ILE A 118 6.60 12.35 -20.78
C ILE A 118 6.54 10.95 -21.40
N TRP A 119 6.21 9.93 -20.61
CA TRP A 119 6.14 8.56 -21.09
C TRP A 119 5.01 8.32 -22.09
N LYS A 120 3.88 9.04 -21.96
CA LYS A 120 2.79 9.04 -22.95
C LYS A 120 3.29 9.45 -24.33
N HIS A 121 4.08 10.52 -24.42
CA HIS A 121 4.69 10.94 -25.69
C HIS A 121 5.79 9.97 -26.14
N ALA A 122 6.62 9.45 -25.22
CA ALA A 122 7.64 8.45 -25.55
C ALA A 122 7.07 7.17 -26.17
N LYS A 123 5.86 6.74 -25.74
CA LYS A 123 5.18 5.56 -26.28
C LYS A 123 4.86 5.69 -27.77
N THR A 124 4.62 6.89 -28.30
CA THR A 124 4.34 7.06 -29.75
C THR A 124 5.61 6.85 -30.58
N ILE A 125 6.75 7.36 -30.11
CA ILE A 125 8.08 7.09 -30.67
C ILE A 125 8.36 5.58 -30.67
N LYS A 126 8.19 4.91 -29.51
CA LYS A 126 8.39 3.46 -29.37
C LYS A 126 7.56 2.64 -30.36
N LYS A 127 6.34 3.06 -30.67
CA LYS A 127 5.42 2.37 -31.59
C LYS A 127 5.69 2.64 -33.08
N SER A 128 6.53 3.61 -33.40
CA SER A 128 6.79 4.04 -34.80
C SER A 128 7.48 2.93 -35.58
N LYS A 129 6.92 2.52 -36.73
CA LYS A 129 7.47 1.43 -37.56
C LYS A 129 8.18 1.94 -38.81
N LYS A 130 7.97 3.21 -39.17
CA LYS A 130 8.52 3.85 -40.38
C LYS A 130 9.22 5.16 -40.03
N TRP A 131 10.16 5.59 -40.88
CA TRP A 131 10.95 6.80 -40.63
C TRP A 131 10.08 8.05 -40.50
N ASN A 132 9.11 8.23 -41.40
CA ASN A 132 8.20 9.38 -41.35
C ASN A 132 7.34 9.41 -40.07
N GLU A 133 6.96 8.24 -39.55
CA GLU A 133 6.25 8.15 -38.27
C GLU A 133 7.17 8.52 -37.11
N LEU A 134 8.40 7.98 -37.11
CA LEU A 134 9.40 8.25 -36.09
C LEU A 134 9.74 9.74 -36.05
N GLU A 135 10.02 10.35 -37.20
CA GLU A 135 10.31 11.78 -37.36
C GLU A 135 9.14 12.66 -36.89
N LYS A 136 7.91 12.36 -37.31
CA LYS A 136 6.72 13.08 -36.83
C LYS A 136 6.62 13.02 -35.31
N ASN A 137 6.76 11.83 -34.73
CA ASN A 137 6.60 11.60 -33.30
C ASN A 137 7.74 12.21 -32.48
N THR A 138 8.99 12.18 -32.97
CA THR A 138 10.11 12.85 -32.30
C THR A 138 10.00 14.36 -32.39
N ASN A 139 9.53 14.92 -33.51
CA ASN A 139 9.25 16.36 -33.63
C ASN A 139 8.15 16.82 -32.67
N GLU A 140 7.08 16.02 -32.52
CA GLU A 140 6.04 16.29 -31.53
C GLU A 140 6.59 16.21 -30.09
N PHE A 141 7.42 15.20 -29.78
CA PHE A 141 8.07 15.06 -28.49
C PHE A 141 9.00 16.23 -28.18
N ARG A 142 9.81 16.68 -29.15
CA ARG A 142 10.66 17.88 -29.01
C ARG A 142 9.81 19.11 -28.65
N LYS A 143 8.74 19.33 -29.40
CA LYS A 143 7.85 20.49 -29.21
C LYS A 143 7.14 20.47 -27.86
N LYS A 144 6.57 19.33 -27.46
CA LYS A 144 5.70 19.22 -26.28
C LYS A 144 6.45 18.93 -24.99
N VAL A 145 7.61 18.28 -25.06
CA VAL A 145 8.36 17.84 -23.89
C VAL A 145 9.70 18.56 -23.79
N LEU A 146 10.62 18.35 -24.74
CA LEU A 146 11.98 18.85 -24.58
C LEU A 146 12.05 20.37 -24.52
N ASN A 147 11.28 21.08 -25.35
CA ASN A 147 11.28 22.54 -25.35
C ASN A 147 10.80 23.11 -24.01
N VAL A 148 9.80 22.48 -23.37
CA VAL A 148 9.30 22.91 -22.06
C VAL A 148 10.39 22.72 -21.00
N LEU A 149 10.98 21.53 -20.93
CA LEU A 149 12.05 21.23 -19.98
C LEU A 149 13.27 22.16 -20.17
N LYS A 150 13.66 22.37 -21.43
CA LYS A 150 14.79 23.22 -21.80
C LYS A 150 14.55 24.68 -21.42
N GLN A 151 13.40 25.24 -21.78
CA GLN A 151 13.03 26.62 -21.44
C GLN A 151 13.00 26.83 -19.92
N SER A 152 12.44 25.87 -19.18
CA SER A 152 12.39 25.93 -17.72
C SER A 152 13.78 25.93 -17.08
N LEU A 153 14.71 25.11 -17.60
CA LEU A 153 16.03 24.93 -16.97
C LEU A 153 17.07 25.94 -17.44
N GLU A 154 17.21 26.16 -18.76
CA GLU A 154 18.26 27.04 -19.30
C GLU A 154 18.09 28.50 -18.87
N GLY A 155 16.85 28.97 -18.66
CA GLY A 155 16.60 30.32 -18.16
C GLY A 155 16.88 30.51 -16.66
N ASN A 156 17.05 29.43 -15.91
CA ASN A 156 17.18 29.41 -14.45
C ASN A 156 18.41 28.61 -13.98
N THR A 157 19.39 28.42 -14.85
CA THR A 157 20.63 27.73 -14.53
C THR A 157 21.82 28.64 -14.79
N SER A 158 22.69 28.74 -13.79
CA SER A 158 23.97 29.42 -13.88
C SER A 158 25.14 28.42 -13.90
N ILE A 159 26.28 28.92 -14.33
CA ILE A 159 27.53 28.17 -14.34
C ILE A 159 28.20 28.31 -12.98
N SER A 160 28.69 27.19 -12.44
CA SER A 160 29.47 27.16 -11.22
C SER A 160 30.67 28.12 -11.30
N ALA A 161 31.01 28.76 -10.18
CA ALA A 161 32.12 29.73 -10.12
C ALA A 161 33.46 29.14 -10.61
N LYS A 162 33.63 27.82 -10.51
CA LYS A 162 34.82 27.09 -10.98
C LYS A 162 34.95 27.04 -12.50
N LEU A 163 33.87 27.33 -13.24
CA LEU A 163 33.75 27.13 -14.70
C LEU A 163 33.34 28.40 -15.45
N LEU A 164 33.46 29.60 -14.86
CA LEU A 164 32.99 30.86 -15.44
C LEU A 164 33.58 31.20 -16.83
N ASN A 165 34.72 30.60 -17.19
CA ASN A 165 35.37 30.80 -18.49
C ASN A 165 34.93 29.79 -19.57
N VAL A 166 33.95 28.93 -19.26
CA VAL A 166 33.43 27.89 -20.17
C VAL A 166 32.01 28.25 -20.57
N GLU A 167 31.69 28.10 -21.85
CA GLU A 167 30.33 28.31 -22.35
C GLU A 167 29.37 27.21 -21.84
N ILE A 168 28.13 27.58 -21.47
CA ILE A 168 27.15 26.62 -20.95
C ILE A 168 26.91 25.45 -21.91
N ASN A 169 26.91 25.70 -23.21
CA ASN A 169 26.73 24.70 -24.25
C ASN A 169 27.87 23.67 -24.27
N GLU A 170 29.10 24.08 -23.95
CA GLU A 170 30.25 23.17 -23.85
C GLU A 170 30.11 22.25 -22.64
N ILE A 171 29.68 22.80 -21.50
CA ILE A 171 29.38 22.03 -20.28
C ILE A 171 28.27 21.00 -20.55
N VAL A 172 27.15 21.44 -21.15
CA VAL A 172 26.02 20.56 -21.47
C VAL A 172 26.41 19.46 -22.46
N ASN A 173 27.24 19.76 -23.47
CA ASN A 173 27.76 18.73 -24.38
C ASN A 173 28.67 17.75 -23.65
N ALA A 174 29.54 18.21 -22.76
CA ALA A 174 30.42 17.35 -21.97
C ALA A 174 29.63 16.40 -21.04
N LEU A 175 28.58 16.91 -20.39
CA LEU A 175 27.64 16.12 -19.62
C LEU A 175 26.90 15.11 -20.50
N GLY A 176 26.48 15.53 -21.70
CA GLY A 176 25.90 14.63 -22.71
C GLY A 176 26.84 13.49 -23.10
N ILE A 177 28.14 13.75 -23.26
CA ILE A 177 29.14 12.72 -23.55
C ILE A 177 29.31 11.76 -22.37
N LEU A 178 29.41 12.30 -21.16
CA LEU A 178 29.50 11.52 -19.93
C LEU A 178 28.30 10.58 -19.77
N TYR A 179 27.07 11.09 -19.89
CA TYR A 179 25.86 10.28 -19.74
C TYR A 179 25.61 9.35 -20.93
N THR A 180 26.04 9.70 -22.14
CA THR A 180 26.07 8.77 -23.28
C THR A 180 26.96 7.57 -22.96
N ASN A 181 28.15 7.82 -22.39
CA ASN A 181 29.06 6.74 -22.00
C ASN A 181 28.45 5.84 -20.91
N ILE A 182 27.87 6.44 -19.86
CA ILE A 182 27.33 5.71 -18.70
C ILE A 182 26.05 4.95 -19.05
N TYR A 183 25.14 5.54 -19.82
CA TYR A 183 23.78 5.00 -19.97
C TYR A 183 23.50 4.38 -21.34
N LEU A 184 24.19 4.82 -22.40
CA LEU A 184 23.92 4.35 -23.76
C LEU A 184 25.00 3.40 -24.28
N ALA A 185 26.26 3.60 -23.90
CA ALA A 185 27.38 2.76 -24.32
C ALA A 185 27.67 1.62 -23.34
N ASP A 186 27.58 1.85 -22.02
CA ASP A 186 27.71 0.79 -21.03
C ASP A 186 26.53 -0.19 -21.12
N ILE A 187 26.84 -1.48 -21.27
CA ILE A 187 25.88 -2.56 -21.41
C ILE A 187 26.01 -3.48 -20.19
N ARG A 188 24.89 -3.80 -19.55
CA ARG A 188 24.79 -4.74 -18.43
C ARG A 188 23.93 -5.95 -18.80
N HIS A 189 23.81 -6.90 -17.87
CA HIS A 189 22.88 -8.04 -17.84
C HIS A 189 22.27 -8.44 -19.21
N ASN A 190 22.78 -9.51 -19.82
CA ASN A 190 22.23 -10.08 -21.06
C ASN A 190 22.25 -9.17 -22.31
N GLY A 191 23.00 -8.07 -22.30
CA GLY A 191 23.23 -7.25 -23.48
C GLY A 191 22.37 -5.98 -23.57
N GLU A 192 21.84 -5.48 -22.46
CA GLU A 192 20.99 -4.29 -22.43
C GLU A 192 21.76 -3.04 -21.98
N PRO A 193 21.54 -1.87 -22.63
CA PRO A 193 22.12 -0.60 -22.17
C PRO A 193 21.68 -0.27 -20.75
N VAL A 194 22.59 0.29 -19.93
CA VAL A 194 22.28 0.68 -18.54
C VAL A 194 21.05 1.59 -18.46
N GLY A 195 20.94 2.55 -19.37
CA GLY A 195 19.82 3.49 -19.42
C GLY A 195 18.46 2.88 -19.77
N TYR A 196 18.42 1.61 -20.18
CA TYR A 196 17.16 0.91 -20.42
C TYR A 196 16.49 0.49 -19.11
N TYR A 197 17.28 0.27 -18.06
CA TYR A 197 16.83 -0.11 -16.73
C TYR A 197 16.35 1.11 -15.93
N PHE A 198 15.12 1.52 -16.17
CA PHE A 198 14.36 2.34 -15.23
C PHE A 198 13.22 1.49 -14.68
N GLN A 199 13.28 1.20 -13.37
CA GLN A 199 12.48 0.13 -12.75
C GLN A 199 10.97 0.35 -12.87
N MET A 200 10.51 1.60 -12.93
CA MET A 200 9.10 1.92 -13.06
C MET A 200 8.55 1.74 -14.49
N LEU A 201 9.36 1.38 -15.49
CA LEU A 201 8.90 1.22 -16.86
C LEU A 201 9.10 -0.21 -17.36
N ASP A 202 8.04 -0.78 -17.96
CA ASP A 202 8.06 -2.10 -18.61
C ASP A 202 9.38 -2.37 -19.36
N SER A 203 10.14 -3.37 -18.91
CA SER A 203 11.23 -3.98 -19.67
C SER A 203 10.64 -5.12 -20.51
N SER A 204 10.78 -5.02 -21.83
CA SER A 204 10.24 -6.04 -22.75
C SER A 204 11.27 -6.45 -23.79
N VAL A 205 12.55 -6.27 -23.47
CA VAL A 205 13.65 -6.57 -24.38
C VAL A 205 13.90 -8.07 -24.34
N THR A 206 13.94 -8.66 -25.53
CA THR A 206 14.24 -10.08 -25.73
C THR A 206 15.53 -10.20 -26.53
N PRO A 207 16.28 -11.32 -26.43
CA PRO A 207 17.47 -11.54 -27.26
C PRO A 207 17.18 -11.39 -28.76
N LYS A 208 16.01 -11.84 -29.23
CA LYS A 208 15.55 -11.65 -30.62
C LYS A 208 15.39 -10.18 -30.98
N TYR A 209 14.87 -9.36 -30.07
CA TYR A 209 14.75 -7.91 -30.26
C TYR A 209 16.13 -7.22 -30.27
N LEU A 210 17.02 -7.57 -29.33
CA LEU A 210 18.39 -7.06 -29.27
C LEU A 210 19.19 -7.36 -30.55
N LYS A 211 19.01 -8.56 -31.13
CA LYS A 211 19.65 -8.93 -32.40
C LYS A 211 19.23 -8.02 -33.55
N ARG A 212 17.95 -7.64 -33.64
CA ARG A 212 17.42 -6.80 -34.72
C ARG A 212 17.76 -5.32 -34.56
N THR A 213 17.94 -4.87 -33.32
CA THR A 213 18.16 -3.46 -33.00
C THR A 213 19.63 -3.06 -32.97
N PHE A 214 20.57 -4.01 -32.86
CA PHE A 214 21.99 -3.70 -32.69
C PHE A 214 22.56 -2.75 -33.76
N GLU A 215 22.29 -3.01 -35.05
CA GLU A 215 22.83 -2.21 -36.15
C GLU A 215 22.41 -0.75 -36.07
N GLY A 216 21.11 -0.47 -36.04
CA GLY A 216 20.64 0.91 -35.91
C GLY A 216 21.11 1.62 -34.63
N TYR A 217 21.27 0.86 -33.55
CA TYR A 217 21.73 1.39 -32.27
C TYR A 217 23.17 1.90 -32.34
N LYS A 218 24.12 1.10 -32.86
CA LYS A 218 25.53 1.52 -32.96
C LYS A 218 25.73 2.71 -33.91
N TYR A 219 25.01 2.76 -35.03
CA TYR A 219 25.04 3.94 -35.93
C TYR A 219 24.47 5.18 -35.24
N GLY A 220 23.35 5.04 -34.52
CA GLY A 220 22.77 6.13 -33.74
C GLY A 220 23.71 6.63 -32.64
N LEU A 221 24.40 5.72 -31.94
CA LEU A 221 25.35 6.06 -30.88
C LEU A 221 26.55 6.81 -31.46
N GLN A 222 27.06 6.37 -32.62
CA GLN A 222 28.12 7.07 -33.33
C GLN A 222 27.70 8.48 -33.75
N PHE A 223 26.50 8.62 -34.33
CA PHE A 223 25.94 9.91 -34.72
C PHE A 223 25.85 10.86 -33.53
N LEU A 224 25.29 10.41 -32.40
CA LEU A 224 25.16 11.20 -31.18
C LEU A 224 26.53 11.69 -30.68
N LEU A 225 27.50 10.78 -30.54
CA LEU A 225 28.83 11.13 -30.05
C LEU A 225 29.56 12.08 -31.00
N GLN A 226 29.40 11.93 -32.31
CA GLN A 226 29.90 12.89 -33.29
C GLN A 226 29.27 14.27 -33.08
N LYS A 227 27.95 14.36 -32.88
CA LYS A 227 27.27 15.64 -32.66
C LYS A 227 27.72 16.34 -31.38
N LEU A 228 27.98 15.56 -30.33
CA LEU A 228 28.46 16.08 -29.05
C LEU A 228 29.94 16.51 -29.08
N THR A 229 30.79 15.81 -29.83
CA THR A 229 32.25 16.08 -29.87
C THR A 229 32.70 16.96 -31.03
N GLY A 230 31.81 17.24 -31.99
CA GLY A 230 32.14 17.99 -33.19
C GLY A 230 33.26 17.30 -33.98
N GLU A 231 34.18 18.08 -34.54
CA GLU A 231 35.29 17.57 -35.38
C GLU A 231 36.32 16.72 -34.61
N LYS A 232 36.39 16.85 -33.28
CA LYS A 232 37.34 16.11 -32.43
C LYS A 232 37.16 14.60 -32.58
N PHE A 233 35.95 14.12 -32.87
CA PHE A 233 35.62 12.70 -33.01
C PHE A 233 36.50 11.95 -34.03
N LYS A 234 36.97 12.63 -35.10
CA LYS A 234 37.77 12.02 -36.19
C LYS A 234 39.08 11.41 -35.69
N LYS A 235 39.58 11.86 -34.54
CA LYS A 235 40.84 11.41 -33.93
C LYS A 235 40.63 10.40 -32.79
N THR A 236 39.41 9.94 -32.56
CA THR A 236 39.03 9.07 -31.44
C THR A 236 38.42 7.76 -31.93
N ILE A 237 38.22 6.81 -31.01
CA ILE A 237 37.49 5.57 -31.28
C ILE A 237 36.05 5.78 -31.82
N ILE A 238 35.46 6.96 -31.63
CA ILE A 238 34.08 7.27 -32.06
C ILE A 238 33.89 7.04 -33.56
N LYS A 239 34.91 7.32 -34.37
CA LYS A 239 34.81 7.25 -35.84
C LYS A 239 34.50 5.84 -36.36
N ASP A 240 34.77 4.81 -35.56
CA ASP A 240 34.68 3.39 -35.93
C ASP A 240 33.60 2.61 -35.14
N ILE A 241 32.72 3.29 -34.40
CA ILE A 241 31.67 2.63 -33.58
C ILE A 241 30.72 1.75 -34.42
N HIS A 242 30.39 2.13 -35.65
CA HIS A 242 29.63 1.29 -36.58
C HIS A 242 30.28 -0.09 -36.86
N ARG A 243 31.60 -0.22 -36.63
CA ARG A 243 32.39 -1.45 -36.74
C ARG A 243 32.86 -1.98 -35.37
N VAL A 244 32.17 -1.64 -34.29
CA VAL A 244 32.58 -1.97 -32.91
C VAL A 244 32.90 -3.46 -32.67
N GLU A 245 32.27 -4.36 -33.44
CA GLU A 245 32.52 -5.81 -33.38
C GLU A 245 33.91 -6.22 -33.89
N GLU A 246 34.51 -5.39 -34.75
CA GLU A 246 35.82 -5.61 -35.39
C GLU A 246 36.95 -4.89 -34.65
N LEU A 247 36.62 -4.04 -33.68
CA LEU A 247 37.60 -3.28 -32.92
C LEU A 247 38.31 -4.17 -31.89
N ASP A 248 39.62 -3.98 -31.76
CA ASP A 248 40.39 -4.61 -30.67
C ASP A 248 40.15 -3.89 -29.34
N LEU A 249 39.08 -4.30 -28.67
CA LEU A 249 38.64 -3.75 -27.38
C LEU A 249 38.98 -4.67 -26.19
N GLY A 250 39.90 -5.62 -26.38
CA GLY A 250 40.25 -6.64 -25.39
C GLY A 250 39.34 -7.88 -25.41
N LYS A 251 39.80 -8.99 -24.81
CA LYS A 251 39.06 -10.26 -24.79
C LYS A 251 37.89 -10.21 -23.80
N PRO A 252 36.73 -10.83 -24.13
CA PRO A 252 35.68 -11.04 -23.13
C PRO A 252 36.20 -11.91 -21.99
N SER A 253 35.76 -11.66 -20.75
CA SER A 253 35.96 -12.58 -19.63
C SER A 253 35.38 -13.95 -20.00
N GLU A 254 36.16 -15.01 -19.82
CA GLU A 254 35.80 -16.37 -20.24
C GLU A 254 34.46 -16.81 -19.67
N GLY A 255 33.49 -17.04 -20.55
CA GLY A 255 32.14 -17.51 -20.25
C GLY A 255 31.35 -17.75 -21.54
N GLU A 256 30.49 -18.76 -21.55
CA GLU A 256 29.60 -19.07 -22.69
C GLU A 256 28.45 -18.07 -22.78
N LEU A 257 28.74 -16.86 -23.26
CA LEU A 257 27.68 -15.89 -23.60
C LEU A 257 27.00 -16.27 -24.91
N ASP A 258 25.68 -16.07 -24.96
CA ASP A 258 24.87 -16.13 -26.19
C ASP A 258 25.46 -15.19 -27.27
N PRO A 259 25.41 -15.55 -28.57
CA PRO A 259 25.96 -14.71 -29.65
C PRO A 259 25.41 -13.28 -29.70
N VAL A 260 24.15 -13.04 -29.32
CA VAL A 260 23.56 -11.69 -29.26
C VAL A 260 24.19 -10.91 -28.12
N ALA A 261 24.31 -11.51 -26.94
CA ALA A 261 24.99 -10.89 -25.81
C ALA A 261 26.45 -10.56 -26.15
N LYS A 262 27.17 -11.45 -26.87
CA LYS A 262 28.54 -11.18 -27.34
C LYS A 262 28.64 -9.94 -28.23
N LYS A 263 27.68 -9.73 -29.14
CA LYS A 263 27.62 -8.51 -29.98
C LYS A 263 27.46 -7.27 -29.12
N TRP A 264 26.48 -7.25 -28.22
CA TRP A 264 26.26 -6.10 -27.34
C TRP A 264 27.42 -5.86 -26.35
N MET A 265 28.15 -6.91 -25.96
CA MET A 265 29.38 -6.77 -25.16
C MET A 265 30.53 -6.06 -25.87
N SER A 266 30.49 -5.92 -27.19
CA SER A 266 31.41 -5.01 -27.88
C SER A 266 31.18 -3.54 -27.49
N LEU A 267 29.92 -3.12 -27.27
CA LEU A 267 29.59 -1.77 -26.81
C LEU A 267 30.02 -1.52 -25.35
N HIS A 268 29.87 -2.51 -24.47
CA HIS A 268 30.39 -2.38 -23.09
C HIS A 268 31.90 -2.17 -23.09
N ARG A 269 32.66 -2.96 -23.86
CA ARG A 269 34.12 -2.78 -23.98
C ARG A 269 34.48 -1.43 -24.60
N LEU A 270 33.68 -0.97 -25.56
CA LEU A 270 33.80 0.37 -26.14
C LEU A 270 33.61 1.46 -25.07
N SER A 271 32.69 1.30 -24.11
CA SER A 271 32.48 2.29 -23.05
C SER A 271 33.74 2.59 -22.22
N SER A 272 34.55 1.57 -21.93
CA SER A 272 35.84 1.73 -21.26
C SER A 272 36.82 2.55 -22.11
N LYS A 273 36.88 2.29 -23.42
CA LYS A 273 37.73 3.06 -24.34
C LYS A 273 37.24 4.49 -24.54
N LEU A 274 35.92 4.70 -24.69
CA LEU A 274 35.30 6.02 -24.75
C LEU A 274 35.61 6.83 -23.47
N ARG A 275 35.58 6.19 -22.31
CA ARG A 275 35.93 6.85 -21.04
C ARG A 275 37.35 7.41 -21.06
N GLU A 276 38.33 6.61 -21.50
CA GLU A 276 39.74 7.02 -21.50
C GLU A 276 40.10 7.98 -22.64
N GLU A 277 39.58 7.76 -23.85
CA GLU A 277 39.96 8.53 -25.04
C GLU A 277 39.11 9.79 -25.26
N VAL A 278 37.92 9.87 -24.66
CA VAL A 278 36.96 10.94 -24.93
C VAL A 278 36.49 11.61 -23.65
N VAL A 279 35.89 10.86 -22.72
CA VAL A 279 35.24 11.44 -21.53
C VAL A 279 36.27 12.12 -20.63
N LYS A 280 37.33 11.41 -20.21
CA LYS A 280 38.36 11.95 -19.32
C LYS A 280 39.11 13.15 -19.93
N PRO A 281 39.54 13.13 -21.22
CA PRO A 281 40.15 14.30 -21.84
C PRO A 281 39.25 15.53 -21.85
N ILE A 282 37.96 15.38 -22.19
CA ILE A 282 37.01 16.50 -22.21
C ILE A 282 36.74 17.02 -20.80
N GLN A 283 36.58 16.12 -19.82
CA GLN A 283 36.46 16.48 -18.41
C GLN A 283 37.66 17.29 -17.93
N LYS A 284 38.87 16.87 -18.30
CA LYS A 284 40.10 17.59 -17.97
C LYS A 284 40.22 18.94 -18.69
N GLU A 285 39.83 19.00 -19.96
CA GLU A 285 39.85 20.22 -20.77
C GLU A 285 38.93 21.29 -20.19
N ILE A 286 37.72 20.89 -19.77
CA ILE A 286 36.68 21.79 -19.28
C ILE A 286 36.80 22.04 -17.77
N GLY A 287 37.40 21.12 -17.02
CA GLY A 287 37.47 21.18 -15.56
C GLY A 287 36.24 20.60 -14.85
N ILE A 288 35.50 19.69 -15.50
CA ILE A 288 34.32 19.03 -14.92
C ILE A 288 34.76 17.71 -14.29
N GLU A 289 34.45 17.53 -13.00
CA GLU A 289 34.53 16.23 -12.33
C GLU A 289 33.14 15.58 -12.25
N ILE A 290 33.09 14.25 -12.26
CA ILE A 290 31.81 13.49 -12.17
C ILE A 290 31.01 13.86 -10.92
N THR A 291 31.69 14.27 -9.85
CA THR A 291 31.12 14.63 -8.55
C THR A 291 30.91 16.13 -8.38
N SER A 292 31.41 16.98 -9.30
CA SER A 292 31.29 18.42 -9.19
C SER A 292 30.00 18.93 -9.84
N LYS A 293 29.26 19.77 -9.13
CA LYS A 293 28.09 20.47 -9.68
C LYS A 293 28.56 21.59 -10.61
N SER A 294 28.34 21.41 -11.90
CA SER A 294 28.82 22.32 -12.95
C SER A 294 27.77 23.38 -13.30
N LEU A 295 26.51 22.97 -13.30
CA LEU A 295 25.34 23.80 -13.57
C LEU A 295 24.46 23.87 -12.31
N ILE A 296 24.25 25.08 -11.81
CA ILE A 296 23.52 25.37 -10.57
C ILE A 296 22.15 25.92 -10.93
N ILE A 297 21.10 25.43 -10.28
CA ILE A 297 19.77 26.03 -10.42
C ILE A 297 19.71 27.26 -9.53
N ASP A 298 19.54 28.44 -10.13
CA ASP A 298 19.57 29.73 -9.43
C ASP A 298 18.38 29.89 -8.50
N ASP A 299 17.22 29.47 -8.98
CA ASP A 299 15.94 29.65 -8.32
C ASP A 299 14.98 28.52 -8.73
N VAL A 300 14.75 27.60 -7.81
CA VAL A 300 13.91 26.43 -8.03
C VAL A 300 12.44 26.84 -8.23
N GLU A 301 12.00 27.95 -7.62
CA GLU A 301 10.61 28.42 -7.72
C GLU A 301 10.29 29.02 -9.10
N LYS A 302 11.31 29.38 -9.89
CA LYS A 302 11.14 29.88 -11.26
C LYS A 302 11.09 28.79 -12.32
N LEU A 303 11.28 27.52 -11.94
CA LEU A 303 11.11 26.41 -12.85
C LEU A 303 9.63 26.25 -13.20
N ASP A 304 9.30 26.24 -14.49
CA ASP A 304 7.93 26.12 -15.00
C ASP A 304 7.74 24.84 -15.81
N PHE A 305 7.12 23.85 -15.17
CA PHE A 305 6.69 22.61 -15.79
C PHE A 305 5.19 22.57 -16.05
N HIS A 306 4.46 23.69 -15.91
CA HIS A 306 3.00 23.73 -15.93
C HIS A 306 2.42 23.13 -17.22
N ALA A 307 3.04 23.38 -18.37
CA ALA A 307 2.62 22.81 -19.65
C ALA A 307 2.62 21.27 -19.66
N LEU A 308 3.53 20.64 -18.92
CA LEU A 308 3.64 19.18 -18.76
C LEU A 308 2.80 18.64 -17.59
N LEU A 309 2.34 19.49 -16.69
CA LEU A 309 1.48 19.12 -15.56
C LEU A 309 -0.01 19.34 -15.85
N LYS A 310 -0.34 20.17 -16.86
CA LYS A 310 -1.72 20.54 -17.21
C LYS A 310 -2.61 19.35 -17.58
N GLU A 311 -2.06 18.33 -18.23
CA GLU A 311 -2.81 17.12 -18.55
C GLU A 311 -2.71 16.14 -17.39
N HIS A 312 -3.84 15.78 -16.76
CA HIS A 312 -3.85 14.69 -15.79
C HIS A 312 -3.96 13.35 -16.53
N PRO A 313 -2.92 12.50 -16.52
CA PRO A 313 -3.01 11.16 -17.08
C PRO A 313 -4.04 10.33 -16.30
N PRO A 314 -4.62 9.27 -16.89
CA PRO A 314 -5.55 8.43 -16.15
C PRO A 314 -4.86 7.79 -14.93
N ASP A 315 -5.62 7.68 -13.86
CA ASP A 315 -5.23 6.88 -12.70
C ASP A 315 -5.23 5.38 -13.03
N PRO A 316 -4.53 4.55 -12.25
CA PRO A 316 -4.58 3.11 -12.41
C PRO A 316 -6.01 2.56 -12.30
N ASP A 317 -6.37 1.64 -13.20
CA ASP A 317 -7.72 1.06 -13.28
C ASP A 317 -8.21 0.48 -11.93
N TYR A 318 -7.29 -0.11 -11.15
CA TYR A 318 -7.60 -0.73 -9.86
C TYR A 318 -8.10 0.25 -8.80
N LEU A 319 -7.91 1.56 -8.95
CA LEU A 319 -8.47 2.54 -8.02
C LEU A 319 -10.00 2.67 -8.19
N SER A 320 -10.48 2.52 -9.42
CA SER A 320 -11.90 2.63 -9.76
C SER A 320 -12.67 1.31 -9.66
N ASP A 321 -11.99 0.18 -9.84
CA ASP A 321 -12.57 -1.16 -9.76
C ASP A 321 -12.72 -1.63 -8.30
N ASN A 322 -13.78 -2.38 -8.01
CA ASN A 322 -14.09 -2.94 -6.69
C ASN A 322 -14.02 -4.47 -6.65
N SER A 323 -13.48 -5.12 -7.70
CA SER A 323 -13.13 -6.53 -7.63
C SER A 323 -12.15 -6.81 -6.49
N ASP A 324 -12.15 -8.02 -5.95
CA ASP A 324 -11.24 -8.42 -4.86
C ASP A 324 -9.76 -8.19 -5.23
N SER A 325 -9.39 -8.41 -6.49
CA SER A 325 -8.04 -8.13 -7.00
C SER A 325 -7.69 -6.65 -6.94
N SER A 326 -8.64 -5.78 -7.29
CA SER A 326 -8.45 -4.33 -7.24
C SER A 326 -8.46 -3.81 -5.80
N VAL A 327 -9.33 -4.34 -4.93
CA VAL A 327 -9.30 -4.05 -3.49
C VAL A 327 -7.95 -4.42 -2.89
N LYS A 328 -7.39 -5.59 -3.24
CA LYS A 328 -6.05 -5.99 -2.82
C LYS A 328 -4.97 -4.99 -3.26
N LYS A 329 -4.99 -4.53 -4.52
CA LYS A 329 -4.07 -3.48 -4.98
C LYS A 329 -4.26 -2.14 -4.26
N LYS A 330 -5.50 -1.77 -3.90
CA LYS A 330 -5.77 -0.58 -3.07
C LYS A 330 -5.14 -0.73 -1.68
N VAL A 331 -5.28 -1.89 -1.04
CA VAL A 331 -4.64 -2.19 0.25
C VAL A 331 -3.12 -2.19 0.12
N ASP A 332 -2.56 -2.78 -0.94
CA ASP A 332 -1.12 -2.71 -1.22
C ASP A 332 -0.62 -1.27 -1.32
N ARG A 333 -1.36 -0.40 -2.02
CA ARG A 333 -1.04 1.04 -2.13
C ARG A 333 -1.08 1.73 -0.77
N LEU A 334 -2.14 1.50 0.03
CA LEU A 334 -2.29 2.07 1.37
C LEU A 334 -1.13 1.64 2.28
N LEU A 335 -0.70 0.39 2.14
CA LEU A 335 0.45 -0.17 2.83
C LEU A 335 1.79 0.14 2.14
N TYR A 336 1.83 1.13 1.23
CA TYR A 336 3.00 1.57 0.48
C TYR A 336 3.84 0.44 -0.16
N TRP A 337 3.15 -0.62 -0.59
CA TRP A 337 3.71 -1.85 -1.16
C TRP A 337 4.82 -2.49 -0.31
N HIS A 338 4.76 -2.34 1.02
CA HIS A 338 5.63 -3.12 1.90
C HIS A 338 5.37 -4.62 1.66
N SER A 339 6.46 -5.34 1.37
CA SER A 339 6.44 -6.78 1.08
C SER A 339 6.08 -7.61 2.31
N THR A 340 6.46 -7.11 3.49
CA THR A 340 6.18 -7.71 4.79
C THR A 340 5.52 -6.69 5.70
N ILE A 341 4.56 -7.16 6.48
CA ILE A 341 3.89 -6.39 7.54
C ILE A 341 3.90 -7.22 8.82
N ASP A 342 3.87 -6.53 9.95
CA ASP A 342 3.68 -7.17 11.25
C ASP A 342 2.21 -7.04 11.65
N VAL A 343 1.60 -8.15 12.08
CA VAL A 343 0.20 -8.18 12.47
C VAL A 343 0.10 -8.62 13.92
N LEU A 344 -0.49 -7.78 14.74
CA LEU A 344 -0.92 -8.10 16.09
C LEU A 344 -2.40 -8.48 16.03
N ASP A 345 -2.69 -9.77 16.21
CA ASP A 345 -4.07 -10.22 16.41
C ASP A 345 -4.48 -9.90 17.85
N THR A 346 -5.37 -8.92 17.97
CA THR A 346 -5.92 -8.42 19.23
C THR A 346 -6.89 -9.41 19.88
N ARG A 347 -7.28 -10.49 19.18
CA ARG A 347 -8.15 -11.53 19.74
C ARG A 347 -7.41 -12.56 20.57
N LYS A 348 -6.09 -12.51 20.70
CA LYS A 348 -5.40 -13.31 21.73
C LYS A 348 -6.03 -12.93 23.08
N VAL A 349 -6.28 -13.92 23.96
CA VAL A 349 -7.04 -13.79 25.22
C VAL A 349 -6.37 -12.84 26.24
N GLU A 350 -5.29 -12.18 25.84
CA GLU A 350 -4.52 -11.23 26.63
C GLU A 350 -4.95 -9.80 26.25
N VAL A 351 -5.57 -9.11 27.20
CA VAL A 351 -6.02 -7.70 27.15
C VAL A 351 -4.94 -6.72 26.63
N PHE A 352 -3.68 -7.15 26.59
CA PHE A 352 -2.53 -6.32 26.25
C PHE A 352 -2.30 -6.06 24.76
N SER A 353 -2.82 -6.86 23.82
CA SER A 353 -2.53 -6.67 22.38
C SER A 353 -3.55 -5.83 21.60
N GLY A 354 -4.67 -5.42 22.23
CA GLY A 354 -5.77 -4.66 21.62
C GLY A 354 -5.58 -3.14 21.57
N VAL A 355 -6.65 -2.39 21.83
CA VAL A 355 -6.68 -0.92 21.77
C VAL A 355 -5.60 -0.25 22.65
N LEU A 356 -5.25 -0.85 23.80
CA LEU A 356 -4.20 -0.32 24.67
C LEU A 356 -2.81 -0.36 24.01
N ALA A 357 -2.47 -1.44 23.30
CA ALA A 357 -1.22 -1.52 22.55
C ALA A 357 -1.21 -0.53 21.39
N PHE A 358 -2.29 -0.46 20.62
CA PHE A 358 -2.44 0.52 19.53
C PHE A 358 -2.20 1.95 20.06
N SER A 359 -2.90 2.34 21.12
CA SER A 359 -2.82 3.68 21.70
C SER A 359 -1.42 3.98 22.25
N SER A 360 -0.75 2.99 22.85
CA SER A 360 0.60 3.12 23.39
C SER A 360 1.65 3.29 22.28
N VAL A 361 1.56 2.49 21.21
CA VAL A 361 2.47 2.62 20.05
C VAL A 361 2.25 3.95 19.34
N LEU A 362 0.99 4.35 19.12
CA LEU A 362 0.64 5.65 18.55
C LEU A 362 1.26 6.80 19.33
N ALA A 363 1.08 6.81 20.65
CA ALA A 363 1.65 7.83 21.53
C ALA A 363 3.19 7.83 21.47
N GLY A 364 3.81 6.65 21.46
CA GLY A 364 5.26 6.50 21.33
C GLY A 364 5.81 7.08 20.03
N GLN A 365 5.18 6.77 18.90
CA GLN A 365 5.58 7.29 17.58
C GLN A 365 5.43 8.82 17.51
N ALA A 366 4.30 9.35 17.97
CA ALA A 366 4.07 10.79 18.01
C ALA A 366 5.11 11.52 18.88
N GLU A 367 5.50 10.94 20.02
CA GLU A 367 6.54 11.50 20.90
C GLU A 367 7.94 11.43 20.28
N ILE A 368 8.27 10.36 19.54
CA ILE A 368 9.53 10.24 18.81
C ILE A 368 9.64 11.35 17.75
N LEU A 369 8.59 11.59 16.95
CA LEU A 369 8.57 12.67 15.97
C LEU A 369 8.80 14.03 16.63
N ARG A 370 8.08 14.29 17.73
CA ARG A 370 8.21 15.54 18.50
C ARG A 370 9.65 15.74 19.00
N ARG A 371 10.28 14.70 19.54
CA ARG A 371 11.67 14.77 20.06
C ARG A 371 12.72 14.91 18.98
N THR A 372 12.47 14.35 17.81
CA THR A 372 13.38 14.41 16.66
C THR A 372 13.15 15.65 15.78
N ASN A 373 12.20 16.51 16.15
CA ASN A 373 11.80 17.71 15.41
C ASN A 373 11.45 17.42 13.94
N ARG A 374 10.93 16.22 13.67
CA ARG A 374 10.42 15.86 12.34
C ARG A 374 9.06 16.52 12.14
N GLN A 375 8.85 17.07 10.94
CA GLN A 375 7.63 17.80 10.59
C GLN A 375 6.56 16.88 9.98
N GLU A 376 6.94 15.71 9.47
CA GLU A 376 6.01 14.77 8.86
C GLU A 376 5.22 14.01 9.94
N PRO A 377 3.88 13.93 9.84
CA PRO A 377 3.03 13.26 10.83
C PRO A 377 3.10 11.73 10.71
N VAL A 378 2.87 11.01 11.83
CA VAL A 378 2.76 9.54 11.81
C VAL A 378 1.60 9.14 10.91
N LYS A 379 1.83 8.21 9.99
CA LYS A 379 0.79 7.68 9.11
C LYS A 379 0.01 6.57 9.81
N ILE A 380 -1.31 6.74 9.84
CA ILE A 380 -2.26 5.80 10.44
C ILE A 380 -3.25 5.35 9.38
N LEU A 381 -3.53 4.06 9.34
CA LEU A 381 -4.61 3.48 8.54
C LEU A 381 -5.74 3.03 9.45
N ARG A 382 -6.97 3.36 9.08
CA ARG A 382 -8.18 2.84 9.72
C ARG A 382 -8.93 1.97 8.71
N PHE A 383 -8.93 0.67 8.93
CA PHE A 383 -9.72 -0.26 8.15
C PHE A 383 -11.07 -0.48 8.81
N ILE A 384 -12.15 -0.20 8.07
CA ILE A 384 -13.53 -0.29 8.56
C ILE A 384 -14.16 -1.55 7.97
N HIS A 385 -14.58 -2.46 8.84
CA HIS A 385 -15.14 -3.75 8.49
C HIS A 385 -16.63 -3.79 8.80
N PRO A 386 -17.52 -3.76 7.79
CA PRO A 386 -18.96 -3.83 8.03
C PRO A 386 -19.35 -5.14 8.72
N ASN A 387 -20.08 -5.04 9.83
CA ASN A 387 -20.59 -6.21 10.55
C ASN A 387 -22.03 -6.52 10.08
N PRO A 388 -22.35 -7.76 9.67
CA PRO A 388 -23.71 -8.15 9.27
C PRO A 388 -24.78 -7.95 10.36
N GLU A 389 -24.40 -8.01 11.64
CA GLU A 389 -25.31 -7.84 12.78
C GLU A 389 -25.59 -6.35 13.12
N GLY A 390 -24.92 -5.43 12.42
CA GLY A 390 -24.99 -3.99 12.66
C GLY A 390 -23.69 -3.42 13.24
N GLY A 391 -23.40 -2.16 12.92
CA GLY A 391 -22.12 -1.52 13.26
C GLY A 391 -20.96 -1.96 12.35
N ASN A 392 -19.74 -1.71 12.82
CA ASN A 392 -18.48 -2.00 12.16
C ASN A 392 -17.44 -2.51 13.17
N ASP A 393 -16.58 -3.41 12.72
CA ASP A 393 -15.31 -3.71 13.38
C ASP A 393 -14.21 -2.82 12.77
N TYR A 394 -13.15 -2.56 13.53
CA TYR A 394 -12.06 -1.67 13.13
C TYR A 394 -10.71 -2.36 13.30
N SER A 395 -9.88 -2.28 12.27
CA SER A 395 -8.45 -2.57 12.37
C SER A 395 -7.65 -1.29 12.16
N TYR A 396 -6.53 -1.14 12.87
CA TYR A 396 -5.68 0.03 12.75
C TYR A 396 -4.29 -0.36 12.27
N GLY A 397 -3.71 0.42 11.38
CA GLY A 397 -2.31 0.31 10.97
C GLY A 397 -1.51 1.51 11.42
N ILE A 398 -0.28 1.30 11.91
CA ILE A 398 0.69 2.36 12.19
C ILE A 398 1.93 2.11 11.33
N LEU A 399 2.35 3.10 10.54
CA LEU A 399 3.64 3.05 9.87
C LEU A 399 4.74 3.31 10.89
N ILE A 400 5.58 2.31 11.11
CA ILE A 400 6.78 2.43 11.94
C ILE A 400 7.92 2.85 11.04
N GLU A 401 8.32 4.13 11.13
CA GLU A 401 9.39 4.67 10.32
C GLU A 401 10.77 4.31 10.87
N ALA A 402 11.61 3.68 10.05
CA ALA A 402 12.97 3.32 10.42
C ALA A 402 13.95 3.70 9.31
N TYR A 403 14.22 5.01 9.20
CA TYR A 403 15.21 5.53 8.26
C TYR A 403 16.63 5.40 8.80
N THR A 404 17.53 4.96 7.93
CA THR A 404 18.97 5.13 8.18
C THR A 404 19.37 6.60 8.03
N LEU A 405 20.38 7.05 8.78
CA LEU A 405 20.94 8.41 8.66
C LEU A 405 21.42 8.73 7.23
N SER A 406 21.68 7.71 6.41
CA SER A 406 22.11 7.85 5.02
C SER A 406 20.96 7.89 4.02
N GLY A 407 19.72 7.55 4.41
CA GLY A 407 18.58 7.42 3.50
C GLY A 407 18.73 6.29 2.47
N LEU A 408 19.76 5.44 2.59
CA LEU A 408 20.08 4.40 1.60
C LEU A 408 19.20 3.15 1.77
N ALA A 409 18.68 2.93 2.97
CA ALA A 409 17.77 1.84 3.29
C ALA A 409 16.59 2.39 4.08
N ASP A 410 15.40 1.97 3.66
CA ASP A 410 14.13 2.23 4.32
C ASP A 410 13.68 0.93 5.00
N TYR A 411 13.88 0.85 6.31
CA TYR A 411 13.46 -0.29 7.14
C TYR A 411 12.05 -0.09 7.71
N SER A 412 11.32 0.91 7.21
CA SER A 412 9.96 1.16 7.69
C SER A 412 9.05 -0.03 7.39
N GLY A 413 8.01 -0.18 8.19
CA GLY A 413 7.05 -1.27 8.06
C GLY A 413 5.73 -0.93 8.72
N TRP A 414 4.68 -1.61 8.30
CA TRP A 414 3.36 -1.45 8.90
C TRP A 414 3.16 -2.44 10.04
N LEU A 415 2.76 -1.90 11.20
CA LEU A 415 2.22 -2.67 12.31
C LEU A 415 0.69 -2.58 12.27
N ILE A 416 0.03 -3.71 12.01
CA ILE A 416 -1.43 -3.81 11.89
C ILE A 416 -2.01 -4.45 13.16
N PHE A 417 -2.86 -3.70 13.85
CA PHE A 417 -3.73 -4.16 14.93
C PHE A 417 -5.03 -4.66 14.29
N TYR A 418 -5.07 -5.95 13.97
CA TYR A 418 -6.18 -6.57 13.26
C TYR A 418 -7.33 -6.85 14.22
N ASP A 419 -8.56 -6.45 13.86
CA ASP A 419 -9.78 -6.69 14.62
C ASP A 419 -9.76 -6.06 16.03
N CYS A 420 -9.33 -4.80 16.11
CA CYS A 420 -8.96 -4.12 17.34
C CYS A 420 -10.15 -3.77 18.25
N CYS A 421 -11.27 -3.31 17.68
CA CYS A 421 -12.49 -2.92 18.40
C CYS A 421 -13.69 -2.83 17.45
N GLY A 422 -14.87 -2.48 17.98
CA GLY A 422 -16.09 -2.29 17.19
C GLY A 422 -16.98 -1.17 17.72
N ASP A 423 -17.82 -0.58 16.87
CA ASP A 423 -18.73 0.53 17.25
C ASP A 423 -20.13 0.07 17.69
N TYR A 424 -20.25 -1.17 18.15
CA TYR A 424 -21.47 -1.79 18.63
C TYR A 424 -21.43 -2.01 20.15
N SER A 425 -22.62 -2.11 20.77
CA SER A 425 -22.85 -2.02 22.21
C SER A 425 -21.91 -2.85 23.09
N GLY A 426 -21.60 -2.34 24.28
CA GLY A 426 -20.90 -3.08 25.33
C GLY A 426 -19.40 -2.75 25.39
N PHE A 427 -18.57 -3.78 25.57
CA PHE A 427 -17.12 -3.59 25.73
C PHE A 427 -16.45 -3.07 24.45
N ALA A 428 -16.87 -3.54 23.28
CA ALA A 428 -16.33 -3.13 21.98
C ALA A 428 -16.47 -1.62 21.75
N GLU A 429 -17.65 -1.04 21.99
CA GLU A 429 -17.90 0.40 21.89
C GLU A 429 -16.97 1.22 22.78
N SER A 430 -16.72 0.77 24.01
CA SER A 430 -15.84 1.46 24.95
C SER A 430 -14.37 1.47 24.48
N GLU A 431 -13.91 0.38 23.87
CA GLU A 431 -12.57 0.28 23.28
C GLU A 431 -12.45 1.16 22.04
N HIS A 432 -13.46 1.15 21.16
CA HIS A 432 -13.50 2.02 19.99
C HIS A 432 -13.47 3.51 20.39
N ALA A 433 -14.31 3.91 21.34
CA ALA A 433 -14.33 5.28 21.85
C ALA A 433 -12.96 5.72 22.43
N PHE A 434 -12.25 4.81 23.11
CA PHE A 434 -10.93 5.07 23.65
C PHE A 434 -9.88 5.24 22.53
N ALA A 435 -9.83 4.33 21.56
CA ALA A 435 -8.93 4.42 20.41
C ALA A 435 -9.15 5.73 19.63
N GLU A 436 -10.41 6.08 19.38
CA GLU A 436 -10.80 7.29 18.64
C GLU A 436 -10.48 8.58 19.40
N ALA A 437 -10.56 8.58 20.73
CA ALA A 437 -10.15 9.73 21.53
C ALA A 437 -8.63 10.02 21.38
N PHE A 438 -7.80 8.98 21.33
CA PHE A 438 -6.37 9.11 21.06
C PHE A 438 -6.11 9.63 19.65
N VAL A 439 -6.72 9.00 18.64
CA VAL A 439 -6.57 9.40 17.24
C VAL A 439 -6.97 10.87 17.06
N LYS A 440 -8.13 11.27 17.58
CA LYS A 440 -8.60 12.67 17.51
C LYS A 440 -7.60 13.63 18.17
N SER A 441 -7.15 13.33 19.38
CA SER A 441 -6.22 14.18 20.14
C SER A 441 -4.89 14.41 19.42
N TYR A 442 -4.30 13.37 18.80
CA TYR A 442 -3.04 13.52 18.06
C TYR A 442 -3.24 14.15 16.68
N LYS A 443 -4.39 13.90 16.03
CA LYS A 443 -4.73 14.53 14.74
C LYS A 443 -4.92 16.04 14.90
N GLU A 444 -5.62 16.48 15.95
CA GLU A 444 -5.79 17.91 16.27
C GLU A 444 -4.47 18.63 16.54
N LYS A 445 -3.44 17.91 16.99
CA LYS A 445 -2.08 18.42 17.19
C LYS A 445 -1.21 18.41 15.91
N GLY A 446 -1.75 17.91 14.80
CA GLY A 446 -0.98 17.68 13.56
C GLY A 446 0.11 16.61 13.69
N ALA A 447 0.07 15.77 14.74
CA ALA A 447 1.10 14.77 14.99
C ALA A 447 0.88 13.49 14.18
N ILE A 448 -0.35 13.23 13.72
CA ILE A 448 -0.70 12.08 12.90
C ILE A 448 -1.58 12.49 11.71
N GLU A 449 -1.54 11.65 10.67
CA GLU A 449 -2.43 11.66 9.53
C GLU A 449 -3.14 10.31 9.45
N VAL A 450 -4.46 10.33 9.21
CA VAL A 450 -5.30 9.13 9.20
C VAL A 450 -5.93 8.98 7.83
N GLU A 451 -5.70 7.86 7.17
CA GLU A 451 -6.40 7.45 5.95
C GLU A 451 -7.33 6.27 6.28
N GLU A 452 -8.55 6.31 5.75
CA GLU A 452 -9.59 5.31 6.05
C GLU A 452 -9.88 4.44 4.83
N PHE A 453 -10.14 3.15 5.06
CA PHE A 453 -10.50 2.23 3.99
C PHE A 453 -11.54 1.20 4.44
N LYS A 454 -12.68 1.18 3.76
CA LYS A 454 -13.75 0.23 4.03
C LYS A 454 -13.50 -1.08 3.28
N ILE A 455 -13.44 -2.20 3.99
CA ILE A 455 -13.14 -3.52 3.41
C ILE A 455 -13.83 -4.63 4.18
N ALA A 456 -14.34 -5.64 3.48
CA ALA A 456 -14.90 -6.83 4.11
C ALA A 456 -13.83 -7.55 4.95
N LYS A 457 -14.16 -7.87 6.20
CA LYS A 457 -13.25 -8.51 7.16
C LYS A 457 -12.57 -9.78 6.62
N PRO A 458 -13.30 -10.72 5.96
CA PRO A 458 -12.67 -11.93 5.41
C PRO A 458 -11.64 -11.61 4.32
N LEU A 459 -11.96 -10.68 3.41
CA LEU A 459 -11.04 -10.28 2.35
C LEU A 459 -9.78 -9.59 2.91
N PHE A 460 -9.94 -8.72 3.92
CA PHE A 460 -8.79 -8.09 4.56
C PHE A 460 -7.88 -9.11 5.24
N ARG A 461 -8.46 -10.07 5.96
CA ARG A 461 -7.74 -11.19 6.57
C ARG A 461 -6.91 -11.95 5.54
N ASP A 462 -7.50 -12.27 4.39
CA ASP A 462 -6.82 -13.04 3.35
C ASP A 462 -5.65 -12.23 2.75
N ILE A 463 -5.82 -10.91 2.57
CA ILE A 463 -4.73 -10.01 2.14
C ILE A 463 -3.60 -9.96 3.18
N LEU A 464 -3.92 -9.84 4.48
CA LEU A 464 -2.92 -9.82 5.55
C LEU A 464 -2.15 -11.14 5.60
N ALA A 465 -2.86 -12.28 5.50
CA ALA A 465 -2.25 -13.60 5.51
C ALA A 465 -1.24 -13.82 4.38
N GLU A 466 -1.42 -13.16 3.23
CA GLU A 466 -0.46 -13.21 2.14
C GLU A 466 0.85 -12.47 2.45
N LYS A 467 0.80 -11.39 3.24
CA LYS A 467 1.92 -10.47 3.51
C LYS A 467 2.74 -10.78 4.77
N ILE A 468 2.23 -11.64 5.65
CA ILE A 468 2.95 -12.06 6.86
C ILE A 468 4.07 -13.03 6.49
N THR A 469 5.21 -12.93 7.19
CA THR A 469 6.36 -13.82 7.02
C THR A 469 6.00 -15.29 7.32
N THR A 470 6.68 -16.22 6.63
CA THR A 470 6.30 -17.64 6.53
C THR A 470 6.19 -18.37 7.87
N ASP A 471 6.98 -17.99 8.87
CA ASP A 471 6.99 -18.67 10.17
C ASP A 471 5.73 -18.38 11.00
N ILE A 472 5.20 -17.16 10.92
CA ILE A 472 3.96 -16.73 11.63
C ILE A 472 2.72 -17.08 10.80
N LYS A 473 2.84 -17.13 9.47
CA LYS A 473 1.73 -17.37 8.53
C LYS A 473 1.01 -18.70 8.77
N SER A 474 1.75 -19.77 9.03
CA SER A 474 1.17 -21.11 9.24
C SER A 474 0.43 -21.23 10.57
N GLU A 475 0.91 -20.53 11.60
CA GLU A 475 0.33 -20.53 12.95
C GLU A 475 -0.90 -19.64 12.99
N LEU A 476 -0.83 -18.43 12.43
CA LEU A 476 -1.96 -17.51 12.36
C LEU A 476 -3.13 -18.07 11.54
N ILE A 477 -2.90 -18.59 10.33
CA ILE A 477 -3.99 -19.13 9.49
C ILE A 477 -4.68 -20.31 10.19
N LYS A 478 -3.90 -21.21 10.81
CA LYS A 478 -4.43 -22.37 11.53
C LYS A 478 -5.21 -21.95 12.78
N GLU A 479 -4.70 -20.99 13.55
CA GLU A 479 -5.35 -20.45 14.75
C GLU A 479 -6.65 -19.69 14.42
N LEU A 480 -6.68 -18.97 13.30
CA LEU A 480 -7.85 -18.23 12.84
C LEU A 480 -9.02 -19.15 12.46
N ASP A 481 -8.72 -20.25 11.76
CA ASP A 481 -9.70 -21.25 11.36
C ASP A 481 -10.19 -22.08 12.56
N ASP A 482 -9.28 -22.51 13.45
CA ASP A 482 -9.62 -23.27 14.64
C ASP A 482 -10.48 -22.45 15.62
N LYS A 483 -10.26 -21.14 15.73
CA LYS A 483 -10.99 -20.29 16.69
C LYS A 483 -12.38 -19.87 16.22
N THR A 484 -12.57 -19.64 14.92
CA THR A 484 -13.93 -19.45 14.34
C THR A 484 -14.79 -20.66 14.64
N LYS A 485 -14.18 -21.85 14.56
CA LYS A 485 -14.81 -23.12 14.93
C LYS A 485 -15.08 -23.22 16.44
N ILE A 486 -14.14 -22.82 17.30
CA ILE A 486 -14.33 -22.82 18.76
C ILE A 486 -15.45 -21.85 19.19
N GLN A 487 -15.51 -20.63 18.65
CA GLN A 487 -16.56 -19.67 18.98
C GLN A 487 -17.94 -20.17 18.54
N SER A 488 -18.03 -20.73 17.33
CA SER A 488 -19.24 -21.40 16.85
C SER A 488 -19.65 -22.55 17.77
N LEU A 489 -18.71 -23.39 18.21
CA LEU A 489 -18.96 -24.48 19.14
C LEU A 489 -19.35 -23.99 20.54
N GLN A 490 -18.79 -22.88 21.02
CA GLN A 490 -19.14 -22.27 22.31
C GLN A 490 -20.55 -21.67 22.28
N SER A 491 -20.94 -21.01 21.18
CA SER A 491 -22.32 -20.53 20.98
C SER A 491 -23.31 -21.70 20.97
N GLN A 492 -23.02 -22.72 20.15
CA GLN A 492 -23.84 -23.94 20.08
C GLN A 492 -23.94 -24.64 21.44
N LEU A 493 -22.85 -24.70 22.21
CA LEU A 493 -22.84 -25.26 23.55
C LEU A 493 -23.68 -24.42 24.52
N GLY A 494 -23.60 -23.10 24.45
CA GLY A 494 -24.43 -22.18 25.25
C GLY A 494 -25.92 -22.36 24.98
N GLU A 495 -26.31 -22.39 23.70
CA GLU A 495 -27.69 -22.66 23.27
C GLU A 495 -28.17 -24.04 23.72
N THR A 496 -27.33 -25.07 23.58
CA THR A 496 -27.66 -26.44 24.01
C THR A 496 -27.81 -26.53 25.53
N LYS A 497 -26.98 -25.83 26.32
CA LYS A 497 -27.11 -25.74 27.78
C LYS A 497 -28.41 -25.04 28.18
N GLY A 498 -28.78 -23.95 27.48
CA GLY A 498 -30.06 -23.27 27.66
C GLY A 498 -31.23 -24.21 27.42
N MET A 499 -31.28 -24.83 26.24
CA MET A 499 -32.33 -25.78 25.86
C MET A 499 -32.45 -26.96 26.83
N LEU A 500 -31.34 -27.53 27.29
CA LEU A 500 -31.36 -28.60 28.28
C LEU A 500 -31.99 -28.14 29.60
N LEU A 501 -31.71 -26.91 30.05
CA LEU A 501 -32.29 -26.35 31.27
C LEU A 501 -33.82 -26.15 31.12
N GLU A 502 -34.26 -25.67 29.96
CA GLU A 502 -35.68 -25.54 29.61
C GLU A 502 -36.40 -26.90 29.62
N LEU A 503 -35.81 -27.92 28.99
CA LEU A 503 -36.36 -29.28 28.95
C LEU A 503 -36.41 -29.93 30.34
N LEU A 504 -35.45 -29.63 31.21
CA LEU A 504 -35.48 -30.09 32.59
C LEU A 504 -36.64 -29.46 33.36
N ALA A 505 -36.84 -28.13 33.24
CA ALA A 505 -38.00 -27.46 33.84
C ALA A 505 -39.33 -28.02 33.31
N TYR A 506 -39.43 -28.21 31.99
CA TYR A 506 -40.61 -28.82 31.37
C TYR A 506 -40.88 -30.22 31.92
N SER A 507 -39.84 -31.05 32.02
CA SER A 507 -39.92 -32.41 32.58
C SER A 507 -40.43 -32.40 34.02
N GLU A 508 -39.94 -31.49 34.87
CA GLU A 508 -40.44 -31.39 36.25
C GLU A 508 -41.92 -31.01 36.31
N LEU A 509 -42.35 -30.05 35.50
CA LEU A 509 -43.73 -29.60 35.52
C LEU A 509 -44.69 -30.63 34.91
N ILE A 510 -44.31 -31.35 33.85
CA ILE A 510 -45.20 -32.34 33.21
C ILE A 510 -45.50 -33.53 34.13
N HIS A 511 -44.55 -33.96 34.97
CA HIS A 511 -44.79 -35.05 35.94
C HIS A 511 -45.75 -34.68 37.06
N LYS A 512 -46.01 -33.38 37.25
CA LYS A 512 -47.06 -32.89 38.16
C LYS A 512 -48.46 -32.94 37.53
N ASN A 513 -48.59 -33.58 36.37
CA ASN A 513 -49.84 -33.76 35.61
C ASN A 513 -50.60 -32.45 35.38
N PRO A 514 -49.98 -31.46 34.69
CA PRO A 514 -50.62 -30.19 34.40
C PRO A 514 -51.78 -30.40 33.43
N SER A 515 -52.82 -29.58 33.57
CA SER A 515 -53.95 -29.52 32.63
C SER A 515 -53.56 -28.95 31.26
N LYS A 516 -52.52 -28.10 31.22
CA LYS A 516 -51.90 -27.56 30.00
C LYS A 516 -50.44 -27.25 30.31
N ILE A 517 -49.51 -27.57 29.41
CA ILE A 517 -48.10 -27.18 29.51
C ILE A 517 -47.55 -26.93 28.11
N GLU A 518 -46.77 -25.86 27.96
CA GLU A 518 -46.11 -25.52 26.70
C GLU A 518 -44.65 -25.15 26.96
N TRP A 519 -43.79 -25.55 26.01
CA TRP A 519 -42.36 -25.22 25.97
C TRP A 519 -42.14 -24.21 24.85
N ARG A 520 -41.39 -23.14 25.13
CA ARG A 520 -41.15 -21.98 24.24
C ARG A 520 -42.44 -21.29 23.79
N TYR A 521 -43.29 -21.00 24.76
CA TYR A 521 -44.55 -20.33 24.48
C TYR A 521 -44.31 -18.87 24.12
N THR A 522 -44.78 -18.47 22.94
CA THR A 522 -44.66 -17.08 22.46
C THR A 522 -46.04 -16.43 22.42
N PHE A 523 -46.14 -15.24 23.03
CA PHE A 523 -47.34 -14.42 23.00
C PHE A 523 -46.98 -12.96 22.75
N ASN A 524 -47.59 -12.35 21.73
CA ASN A 524 -47.30 -10.97 21.30
C ASN A 524 -45.81 -10.66 21.07
N GLY A 525 -45.07 -11.62 20.51
CA GLY A 525 -43.64 -11.47 20.20
C GLY A 525 -42.71 -11.58 21.41
N GLU A 526 -43.24 -11.88 22.59
CA GLU A 526 -42.48 -12.19 23.80
C GLU A 526 -42.52 -13.70 24.07
N GLU A 527 -41.40 -14.30 24.47
CA GLU A 527 -41.29 -15.75 24.75
C GLU A 527 -41.19 -16.02 26.25
N ILE A 528 -41.74 -17.15 26.71
CA ILE A 528 -41.49 -17.78 28.02
C ILE A 528 -41.06 -19.23 27.78
N ASP A 529 -39.95 -19.63 28.39
CA ASP A 529 -39.35 -20.94 28.19
C ASP A 529 -40.29 -22.09 28.53
N VAL A 530 -40.95 -22.06 29.70
CA VAL A 530 -41.95 -23.06 30.07
C VAL A 530 -43.11 -22.41 30.80
N ILE A 531 -44.32 -22.73 30.37
CA ILE A 531 -45.54 -22.32 31.04
C ILE A 531 -46.43 -23.53 31.31
N ALA A 532 -46.97 -23.65 32.52
CA ALA A 532 -47.83 -24.77 32.91
C ALA A 532 -49.03 -24.30 33.73
N LYS A 533 -50.18 -24.95 33.49
CA LYS A 533 -51.43 -24.75 34.22
C LYS A 533 -51.76 -25.99 35.03
N MET A 534 -51.82 -25.85 36.34
CA MET A 534 -52.09 -26.94 37.28
C MET A 534 -53.35 -26.64 38.10
N ILE A 535 -54.04 -27.69 38.53
CA ILE A 535 -55.15 -27.59 39.48
C ILE A 535 -54.67 -28.19 40.80
N GLU A 536 -54.40 -27.33 41.78
CA GLU A 536 -53.94 -27.74 43.11
C GLU A 536 -54.99 -27.38 44.15
N LYS A 537 -55.53 -28.38 44.87
CA LYS A 537 -56.56 -28.18 45.91
C LYS A 537 -57.76 -27.37 45.40
N SER A 538 -58.22 -27.67 44.18
CA SER A 538 -59.31 -26.97 43.49
C SER A 538 -59.05 -25.51 43.11
N GLN A 539 -57.79 -25.04 43.19
CA GLN A 539 -57.39 -23.72 42.72
C GLN A 539 -56.49 -23.83 41.48
N GLU A 540 -56.77 -23.00 40.47
CA GLU A 540 -55.94 -22.90 39.28
C GLU A 540 -54.63 -22.15 39.57
N LYS A 541 -53.51 -22.76 39.20
CA LYS A 541 -52.18 -22.16 39.27
C LYS A 541 -51.51 -22.11 37.91
N LEU A 542 -50.87 -20.99 37.62
CA LEU A 542 -50.04 -20.81 36.43
C LEU A 542 -48.59 -20.66 36.83
N TYR A 543 -47.74 -21.53 36.29
CA TYR A 543 -46.30 -21.51 36.46
C TYR A 543 -45.67 -20.90 35.22
N PHE A 544 -44.87 -19.86 35.40
CA PHE A 544 -44.04 -19.25 34.37
C PHE A 544 -42.58 -19.46 34.76
N VAL A 545 -41.90 -20.34 34.04
CA VAL A 545 -40.49 -20.63 34.27
C VAL A 545 -39.69 -19.98 33.17
N GLU A 546 -38.65 -19.25 33.57
CA GLU A 546 -37.62 -18.85 32.64
C GLU A 546 -36.23 -19.27 33.12
N CYS A 547 -35.54 -19.90 32.19
CA CYS A 547 -34.25 -20.52 32.37
C CYS A 547 -33.16 -19.53 31.99
N SER A 548 -32.08 -19.51 32.76
CA SER A 548 -30.93 -18.69 32.44
C SER A 548 -29.64 -19.42 32.78
N THR A 549 -28.70 -19.37 31.87
CA THR A 549 -27.31 -19.78 32.08
C THR A 549 -26.45 -18.66 32.68
N SER A 550 -27.00 -17.43 32.78
CA SER A 550 -26.35 -16.23 33.32
C SER A 550 -27.19 -15.56 34.43
N THR A 551 -26.61 -14.59 35.15
CA THR A 551 -27.22 -13.96 36.33
C THR A 551 -27.90 -12.61 36.04
N HIS A 552 -28.02 -12.23 34.77
CA HIS A 552 -28.70 -11.01 34.34
C HIS A 552 -30.22 -11.17 34.37
N ASP A 553 -30.92 -10.11 34.77
CA ASP A 553 -32.34 -10.18 35.14
C ASP A 553 -33.14 -9.24 34.24
N LYS A 554 -33.96 -9.82 33.35
CA LYS A 554 -34.99 -9.11 32.58
C LYS A 554 -36.33 -9.18 33.34
N GLU A 555 -37.19 -8.18 33.12
CA GLU A 555 -38.47 -7.95 33.79
C GLU A 555 -39.55 -9.05 33.51
N LEU A 556 -39.36 -10.26 34.05
CA LEU A 556 -40.30 -11.39 33.95
C LEU A 556 -41.68 -11.03 34.53
N GLN A 557 -41.70 -10.34 35.67
CA GLN A 557 -42.93 -9.98 36.37
C GLN A 557 -43.83 -9.07 35.54
N ASP A 558 -43.25 -8.03 34.92
CA ASP A 558 -44.01 -7.07 34.12
C ASP A 558 -44.56 -7.72 32.85
N ARG A 559 -43.77 -8.59 32.21
CA ARG A 559 -44.21 -9.39 31.07
C ARG A 559 -45.41 -10.28 31.43
N VAL A 560 -45.30 -11.09 32.49
CA VAL A 560 -46.39 -11.97 32.91
C VAL A 560 -47.63 -11.20 33.36
N ALA A 561 -47.45 -10.06 34.06
CA ALA A 561 -48.56 -9.20 34.46
C ALA A 561 -49.33 -8.62 33.25
N ARG A 562 -48.64 -8.32 32.14
CA ARG A 562 -49.29 -7.92 30.87
C ARG A 562 -50.11 -9.06 30.28
N TRP A 563 -49.53 -10.26 30.22
CA TRP A 563 -50.19 -11.44 29.64
C TRP A 563 -51.45 -11.83 30.41
N ILE A 564 -51.38 -11.90 31.74
CA ILE A 564 -52.51 -12.25 32.60
C ILE A 564 -53.66 -11.23 32.49
N LYS A 565 -53.39 -9.98 32.10
CA LYS A 565 -54.42 -8.97 31.84
C LYS A 565 -55.02 -9.06 30.44
N ASN A 566 -54.36 -9.74 29.49
CA ASN A 566 -54.78 -9.82 28.11
C ASN A 566 -55.93 -10.86 27.91
N PRO A 567 -57.08 -10.48 27.33
CA PRO A 567 -58.20 -11.40 27.10
C PRO A 567 -57.88 -12.58 26.18
N GLU A 568 -57.01 -12.40 25.18
CA GLU A 568 -56.63 -13.46 24.23
C GLU A 568 -55.79 -14.53 24.92
N PHE A 569 -54.82 -14.11 25.75
CA PHE A 569 -54.05 -15.02 26.58
C PHE A 569 -54.94 -15.80 27.54
N LYS A 570 -55.89 -15.11 28.22
CA LYS A 570 -56.86 -15.77 29.11
C LYS A 570 -57.70 -16.81 28.37
N LYS A 571 -58.13 -16.50 27.15
CA LYS A 571 -58.89 -17.43 26.31
C LYS A 571 -58.05 -18.64 25.91
N ASP A 572 -56.81 -18.42 25.47
CA ASP A 572 -55.88 -19.48 25.05
C ASP A 572 -55.51 -20.43 26.20
N TRP A 573 -55.37 -19.89 27.41
CA TRP A 573 -55.07 -20.66 28.62
C TRP A 573 -56.31 -21.08 29.42
N ALA A 574 -57.52 -20.84 28.89
CA ALA A 574 -58.81 -21.15 29.51
C ALA A 574 -58.93 -20.66 30.97
N ILE A 575 -58.48 -19.43 31.24
CA ILE A 575 -58.43 -18.81 32.57
C ILE A 575 -59.79 -18.14 32.86
N SER A 576 -60.61 -18.75 33.74
CA SER A 576 -61.94 -18.24 34.08
C SER A 576 -61.96 -17.29 35.29
N GLU A 577 -61.01 -17.43 36.22
CA GLU A 577 -60.83 -16.59 37.42
C GLU A 577 -59.35 -16.18 37.55
N PRO A 578 -58.99 -15.17 38.36
CA PRO A 578 -57.60 -14.79 38.56
C PRO A 578 -56.79 -15.99 39.09
N PRO A 579 -55.85 -16.56 38.31
CA PRO A 579 -55.11 -17.72 38.73
C PRO A 579 -54.03 -17.31 39.73
N ASP A 580 -53.63 -18.22 40.61
CA ASP A 580 -52.44 -18.01 41.44
C ASP A 580 -51.19 -18.18 40.55
N VAL A 581 -50.47 -17.08 40.33
CA VAL A 581 -49.32 -17.03 39.42
C VAL A 581 -48.03 -17.31 40.19
N LYS A 582 -47.27 -18.29 39.72
CA LYS A 582 -45.93 -18.64 40.20
C LYS A 582 -44.90 -18.28 39.15
N LEU A 583 -44.02 -17.34 39.50
CA LEU A 583 -42.89 -16.95 38.68
C LEU A 583 -41.66 -17.69 39.17
N ILE A 584 -40.97 -18.39 38.27
CA ILE A 584 -39.78 -19.17 38.58
C ILE A 584 -38.65 -18.73 37.65
N ARG A 585 -37.47 -18.49 38.23
CA ARG A 585 -36.21 -18.38 37.50
C ARG A 585 -35.38 -19.62 37.75
N PHE A 586 -35.08 -20.36 36.69
CA PHE A 586 -34.27 -21.57 36.77
C PHE A 586 -32.84 -21.27 36.30
N PHE A 587 -31.88 -21.37 37.21
CA PHE A 587 -30.48 -21.10 36.88
C PHE A 587 -29.67 -22.37 36.69
N GLY A 588 -28.90 -22.40 35.59
CA GLY A 588 -27.93 -23.46 35.34
C GLY A 588 -26.78 -23.47 36.35
N LYS A 589 -26.45 -22.30 36.94
CA LYS A 589 -25.44 -22.13 38.00
C LYS A 589 -26.03 -21.36 39.17
N GLU A 590 -25.48 -21.54 40.36
CA GLU A 590 -25.93 -20.86 41.57
C GLU A 590 -25.81 -19.33 41.42
N PRO A 591 -26.91 -18.55 41.47
CA PRO A 591 -26.83 -17.10 41.34
C PRO A 591 -26.30 -16.46 42.65
N PRO A 592 -25.63 -15.29 42.58
CA PRO A 592 -25.17 -14.58 43.76
C PRO A 592 -26.28 -14.32 44.77
N PRO A 593 -25.99 -14.31 46.10
CA PRO A 593 -27.00 -14.10 47.14
C PRO A 593 -27.84 -12.83 46.95
N GLN A 594 -27.24 -11.77 46.42
CA GLN A 594 -27.92 -10.51 46.13
C GLN A 594 -29.02 -10.66 45.06
N VAL A 595 -28.76 -11.46 44.02
CA VAL A 595 -29.74 -11.77 42.96
C VAL A 595 -30.90 -12.59 43.53
N LYS A 596 -30.60 -13.61 44.35
CA LYS A 596 -31.63 -14.40 45.04
C LYS A 596 -32.53 -13.54 45.92
N LYS A 597 -31.93 -12.64 46.70
CA LYS A 597 -32.66 -11.71 47.57
C LYS A 597 -33.59 -10.81 46.75
N ARG A 598 -33.09 -10.21 45.67
CA ARG A 598 -33.87 -9.34 44.77
C ARG A 598 -35.03 -10.08 44.11
N LEU A 599 -34.81 -11.31 43.65
CA LEU A 599 -35.88 -12.14 43.06
C LEU A 599 -36.94 -12.52 44.09
N ALA A 600 -36.53 -12.90 45.30
CA ALA A 600 -37.44 -13.20 46.39
C ALA A 600 -38.29 -11.99 46.80
N GLU A 601 -37.71 -10.79 46.87
CA GLU A 601 -38.44 -9.52 47.12
C GLU A 601 -39.51 -9.24 46.06
N LYS A 602 -39.32 -9.72 44.83
CA LYS A 602 -40.31 -9.64 43.72
C LYS A 602 -41.30 -10.81 43.70
N GLY A 603 -41.24 -11.72 44.67
CA GLY A 603 -42.07 -12.94 44.69
C GLY A 603 -41.70 -13.98 43.63
N ILE A 604 -40.50 -13.90 43.06
CA ILE A 604 -39.99 -14.84 42.06
C ILE A 604 -39.23 -15.96 42.77
N GLN A 605 -39.65 -17.19 42.55
CA GLN A 605 -38.97 -18.38 43.06
C GLN A 605 -37.70 -18.66 42.28
N VAL A 606 -36.66 -19.12 42.97
CA VAL A 606 -35.37 -19.44 42.36
C VAL A 606 -35.17 -20.95 42.38
N TRP A 607 -35.11 -21.55 41.21
CA TRP A 607 -34.61 -22.90 41.03
C TRP A 607 -33.14 -22.83 40.62
N THR A 608 -32.33 -23.75 41.12
CA THR A 608 -30.95 -23.92 40.67
C THR A 608 -30.75 -25.37 40.28
N LEU A 609 -29.98 -25.60 39.22
CA LEU A 609 -29.78 -26.95 38.70
C LEU A 609 -29.25 -27.90 39.78
N LYS A 610 -28.38 -27.40 40.67
CA LYS A 610 -27.87 -28.14 41.82
C LYS A 610 -28.98 -28.64 42.74
N ASN A 611 -29.88 -27.75 43.19
CA ASN A 611 -30.98 -28.14 44.09
C ASN A 611 -31.98 -29.01 43.35
N PHE A 612 -32.27 -28.67 42.10
CA PHE A 612 -33.21 -29.38 41.26
C PHE A 612 -32.80 -30.85 41.03
N LEU A 613 -31.50 -31.13 40.83
CA LEU A 613 -31.00 -32.50 40.72
C LEU A 613 -31.07 -33.30 42.03
N GLN A 614 -31.08 -32.62 43.19
CA GLN A 614 -31.18 -33.27 44.50
C GLN A 614 -32.64 -33.53 44.90
N GLU A 615 -33.53 -32.62 44.51
CA GLU A 615 -34.92 -32.59 44.98
C GLU A 615 -35.92 -33.19 43.97
N SER A 616 -35.59 -33.23 42.67
CA SER A 616 -36.50 -33.75 41.64
C SER A 616 -36.68 -35.25 41.74
N GLU A 617 -37.92 -35.69 41.92
CA GLU A 617 -38.28 -37.11 41.98
C GLU A 617 -37.99 -37.87 40.68
N ILE A 618 -37.92 -37.15 39.55
CA ILE A 618 -37.68 -37.67 38.21
C ILE A 618 -36.19 -37.92 38.00
N LEU A 619 -35.35 -37.02 38.54
CA LEU A 619 -33.93 -37.00 38.26
C LEU A 619 -33.08 -37.68 39.34
N LYS A 620 -33.68 -38.10 40.46
CA LYS A 620 -33.01 -38.87 41.53
C LYS A 620 -32.31 -40.16 41.03
N HIS A 621 -32.71 -40.67 39.87
CA HIS A 621 -32.11 -41.86 39.24
C HIS A 621 -31.15 -41.56 38.09
N VAL A 622 -31.03 -40.29 37.67
CA VAL A 622 -30.10 -39.87 36.61
C VAL A 622 -28.70 -39.74 37.20
N LYS A 623 -27.70 -40.36 36.56
CA LYS A 623 -26.29 -40.17 36.92
C LYS A 623 -25.90 -38.69 36.71
N SER A 624 -25.96 -37.90 37.77
CA SER A 624 -25.74 -36.45 37.76
C SER A 624 -24.35 -36.04 37.26
N GLY A 625 -23.38 -36.96 37.23
CA GLY A 625 -22.02 -36.70 36.73
C GLY A 625 -21.96 -36.09 35.32
N LYS A 626 -22.86 -36.48 34.39
CA LYS A 626 -22.90 -35.87 33.05
C LYS A 626 -23.47 -34.45 33.06
N ILE A 627 -24.50 -34.20 33.85
CA ILE A 627 -25.12 -32.87 33.98
C ILE A 627 -24.18 -31.92 34.72
N ASN A 628 -23.54 -32.40 35.79
CA ASN A 628 -22.53 -31.65 36.52
C ASN A 628 -21.34 -31.27 35.65
N PHE A 629 -20.90 -32.16 34.76
CA PHE A 629 -19.86 -31.86 33.77
C PHE A 629 -20.31 -30.82 32.74
N ILE A 630 -21.53 -30.94 32.21
CA ILE A 630 -22.06 -29.98 31.22
C ILE A 630 -22.19 -28.58 31.84
N PHE A 631 -22.59 -28.45 33.09
CA PHE A 631 -22.83 -27.15 33.74
C PHE A 631 -21.71 -26.67 34.66
N ASP A 632 -20.56 -27.35 34.70
CA ASP A 632 -19.43 -27.07 35.59
C ASP A 632 -19.84 -26.93 37.08
N LEU A 633 -20.63 -27.88 37.58
CA LEU A 633 -21.17 -27.86 38.94
C LEU A 633 -20.29 -28.58 39.99
N SER A 634 -19.11 -29.05 39.57
CA SER A 634 -18.14 -29.79 40.39
C SER A 634 -17.47 -28.92 41.44
#